data_AF-A0A0Q6SGN6-F1
#
_entry.id   AF-A0A0Q6SGN6-F1
#
_cell.length_a   1.000
_cell.length_b   1.000
_cell.length_c   1.000
_cell.angle_alpha   90.00
_cell.angle_beta   90.00
_cell.angle_gamma   90.00
#
_symmetry.space_group_name_H-M   'P 1'
#
loop_
_entity.id
_entity.type
_entity.pdbx_description
1 polymer ?
#
loop_
_entity_poly.entity_id
_entity_poly.type
_entity_poly.pdbx_seq_one_letter_code
_entity_poly.pdbx_strand_id
1 'polypeptide(L)'
;MATVSQRTNRWPLALAAVLVVYAALAGLLISALPIKDGARDWFAPLIRGGWMAWTFPTAMFFLTIFLLLALMAVWEYARPGGNPRVGILRFETTRGDRLFISLLGSAFINLAWLGLVGTGQWWALALSLVYAFGVFKLV
;
A
#
# COMPACT_ATOMS: atom_id res chain seq x y z
N MET A 1 35.68 -20.14 -21.53
CA MET A 1 34.58 -20.84 -20.83
C MET A 1 33.90 -19.80 -19.95
N ALA A 2 32.78 -19.19 -20.39
CA ALA A 2 32.11 -18.13 -19.63
C ALA A 2 31.20 -18.76 -18.57
N THR A 3 31.44 -18.46 -17.30
CA THR A 3 30.58 -18.87 -16.18
C THR A 3 29.24 -18.14 -16.30
N VAL A 4 28.19 -18.85 -16.71
CA VAL A 4 26.82 -18.36 -16.59
C VAL A 4 26.55 -18.16 -15.09
N SER A 5 26.48 -16.91 -14.63
CA SER A 5 26.06 -16.63 -13.26
C SER A 5 24.63 -17.12 -13.11
N GLN A 6 24.43 -18.23 -12.40
CA GLN A 6 23.11 -18.73 -12.03
C GLN A 6 22.45 -17.68 -11.11
N ARG A 7 21.65 -16.79 -11.70
CA ARG A 7 20.90 -15.79 -10.95
C ARG A 7 19.81 -16.52 -10.18
N THR A 8 20.08 -16.89 -8.92
CA THR A 8 19.09 -17.58 -8.08
C THR A 8 17.84 -16.71 -7.95
N ASN A 9 16.70 -17.21 -8.43
CA ASN A 9 15.42 -16.52 -8.47
C ASN A 9 14.79 -16.42 -7.08
N ARG A 10 15.40 -15.64 -6.16
CA ARG A 10 15.01 -15.54 -4.74
C ARG A 10 13.92 -14.49 -4.46
N TRP A 11 13.43 -13.77 -5.47
CA TRP A 11 12.38 -12.78 -5.27
C TRP A 11 11.06 -13.36 -4.71
N PRO A 12 10.66 -14.63 -4.96
CA PRO A 12 9.46 -15.18 -4.31
C PRO A 12 9.63 -15.29 -2.79
N LEU A 13 10.86 -15.57 -2.31
CA LEU A 13 11.17 -15.58 -0.88
C LEU A 13 11.11 -14.19 -0.28
N ALA A 14 11.63 -13.18 -0.99
CA ALA A 14 11.53 -11.79 -0.56
C ALA A 14 10.07 -11.31 -0.51
N LEU A 15 9.26 -11.67 -1.51
CA LEU A 15 7.81 -11.38 -1.52
C LEU A 15 7.11 -12.07 -0.35
N ALA A 16 7.36 -13.37 -0.15
CA ALA A 16 6.77 -14.13 0.95
C ALA A 16 7.17 -13.52 2.31
N ALA A 17 8.43 -13.14 2.48
CA ALA A 17 8.91 -12.49 3.69
C ALA A 17 8.18 -11.17 3.95
N VAL A 18 8.02 -10.32 2.93
CA VAL A 18 7.27 -9.05 3.04
C VAL A 18 5.82 -9.29 3.45
N LEU A 19 5.14 -10.26 2.83
CA LEU A 19 3.75 -10.58 3.16
C LEU A 19 3.61 -11.17 4.57
N VAL A 20 4.51 -12.04 5.00
CA VAL A 20 4.52 -12.62 6.34
C VAL A 20 4.79 -11.55 7.39
N VAL A 21 5.77 -10.67 7.17
CA VAL A 21 6.05 -9.53 8.06
C VAL A 21 4.85 -8.63 8.18
N TYR A 22 4.19 -8.29 7.06
CA TYR A 22 2.97 -7.50 7.08
C TYR A 22 1.84 -8.17 7.87
N ALA A 23 1.58 -9.45 7.62
CA ALA A 23 0.56 -10.20 8.36
C ALA A 23 0.86 -10.28 9.87
N ALA A 24 2.13 -10.48 10.23
CA ALA A 24 2.57 -10.48 11.62
C ALA A 24 2.39 -9.11 12.27
N LEU A 25 2.81 -8.02 11.61
CA LEU A 25 2.64 -6.66 12.12
C LEU A 25 1.16 -6.26 12.24
N ALA A 26 0.33 -6.64 11.27
CA ALA A 26 -1.12 -6.43 11.34
C ALA A 26 -1.74 -7.23 12.50
N GLY A 27 -1.34 -8.49 12.69
CA GLY A 27 -1.77 -9.32 13.81
C GLY A 27 -1.35 -8.75 15.17
N LEU A 28 -0.11 -8.28 15.28
CA LEU A 28 0.41 -7.60 16.47
C LEU A 28 -0.37 -6.32 16.76
N LEU A 29 -0.67 -5.52 15.73
CA LEU A 29 -1.45 -4.30 15.87
C LEU A 29 -2.88 -4.61 16.37
N ILE A 30 -3.52 -5.65 15.83
CA ILE A 30 -4.84 -6.11 16.29
C ILE A 30 -4.77 -6.60 17.75
N SER A 31 -3.69 -7.27 18.15
CA SER A 31 -3.50 -7.74 19.52
C SER A 31 -3.24 -6.60 20.52
N ALA A 32 -2.71 -5.47 20.04
CA ALA A 32 -2.45 -4.27 20.82
C ALA A 32 -3.67 -3.34 20.95
N LEU A 33 -4.81 -3.71 20.38
CA LEU A 33 -6.03 -2.91 20.45
C LEU A 33 -6.54 -2.82 21.89
N PRO A 34 -6.86 -1.61 22.38
CA PRO A 34 -7.48 -1.45 23.69
C PRO A 34 -8.86 -2.12 23.70
N ILE A 35 -9.12 -2.90 24.76
CA ILE A 35 -10.41 -3.55 24.99
C ILE A 35 -11.17 -2.71 26.02
N LYS A 36 -12.38 -2.28 25.66
CA LYS A 36 -13.30 -1.57 26.55
C LYS A 36 -14.62 -2.33 26.59
N ASP A 37 -15.12 -2.60 27.81
CA ASP A 37 -16.39 -3.30 28.04
C ASP A 37 -16.48 -4.68 27.35
N GLY A 38 -15.35 -5.39 27.25
CA GLY A 38 -15.27 -6.71 26.60
C GLY A 38 -15.22 -6.66 25.06
N ALA A 39 -15.33 -5.48 24.45
CA ALA A 39 -15.20 -5.29 23.00
C ALA A 39 -13.87 -4.59 22.65
N ARG A 40 -13.31 -4.91 21.48
CA ARG A 40 -12.15 -4.18 20.93
C ARG A 40 -12.59 -2.81 20.47
N ASP A 41 -11.94 -1.77 20.96
CA ASP A 41 -12.19 -0.40 20.53
C ASP A 41 -11.30 -0.09 19.32
N TRP A 42 -11.91 -0.10 18.14
CA TRP A 42 -11.23 0.11 16.85
C TRP A 42 -10.82 1.56 16.61
N PHE A 43 -11.43 2.52 17.29
CA PHE A 43 -11.19 3.94 17.05
C PHE A 43 -10.45 4.62 18.19
N ALA A 44 -10.26 3.93 19.32
CA ALA A 44 -9.43 4.42 20.40
C ALA A 44 -7.97 4.63 19.95
N PRO A 45 -7.30 5.67 20.49
CA PRO A 45 -5.88 5.86 20.29
C PRO A 45 -5.08 4.74 20.98
N LEU A 46 -4.16 4.12 20.24
CA LEU A 46 -3.22 3.10 20.73
C LEU A 46 -2.22 3.68 21.74
N ILE A 47 -1.83 4.95 21.58
CA ILE A 47 -0.88 5.64 22.45
C ILE A 47 -1.61 6.79 23.14
N ARG A 48 -1.72 6.71 24.47
CA ARG A 48 -2.30 7.79 25.28
C ARG A 48 -1.30 8.96 25.34
N GLY A 49 -1.74 10.16 24.95
CA GLY A 49 -0.90 11.36 24.95
C GLY A 49 0.08 11.46 23.78
N GLY A 50 -0.07 10.64 22.73
CA GLY A 50 0.71 10.79 21.50
C GLY A 50 0.42 12.09 20.77
N TRP A 51 1.41 12.62 20.06
CA TRP A 51 1.29 13.85 19.27
C TRP A 51 0.27 13.75 18.12
N MET A 52 0.05 12.53 17.62
CA MET A 52 -0.96 12.20 16.63
C MET A 52 -1.92 11.18 17.24
N ALA A 53 -3.21 11.30 16.91
CA ALA A 53 -4.21 10.29 17.26
C ALA A 53 -3.94 8.99 16.48
N TRP A 54 -3.03 8.18 17.01
CA TRP A 54 -2.70 6.86 16.47
C TRP A 54 -3.84 5.90 16.74
N THR A 55 -4.84 5.90 15.87
CA THR A 55 -5.94 4.93 15.87
C THR A 55 -5.58 3.72 15.02
N PHE A 56 -6.33 2.62 15.17
CA PHE A 56 -6.11 1.42 14.34
C PHE A 56 -6.23 1.69 12.83
N PRO A 57 -7.27 2.40 12.34
CA PRO A 57 -7.34 2.78 10.92
C PRO A 57 -6.11 3.57 10.44
N THR A 58 -5.62 4.52 11.25
CA THR A 58 -4.44 5.32 10.91
C THR A 58 -3.17 4.47 10.87
N ALA A 59 -2.97 3.60 11.87
CA ALA A 59 -1.82 2.71 11.92
C ALA A 59 -1.83 1.70 10.75
N MET A 60 -3.00 1.13 10.42
CA MET A 60 -3.15 0.23 9.26
C MET A 60 -2.89 0.95 7.94
N PHE A 61 -3.30 2.22 7.81
CA PHE A 61 -3.00 3.03 6.62
C PHE A 61 -1.48 3.14 6.41
N PHE A 62 -0.73 3.60 7.42
CA PHE A 62 0.72 3.72 7.31
C PHE A 62 1.41 2.37 7.11
N LEU A 63 0.97 1.32 7.80
CA LEU A 63 1.49 -0.04 7.60
C LEU A 63 1.28 -0.52 6.15
N THR A 64 0.13 -0.19 5.55
CA THR A 64 -0.16 -0.49 4.14
C THR A 64 0.75 0.30 3.20
N ILE A 65 1.02 1.57 3.48
CA ILE A 65 1.99 2.36 2.70
C ILE A 65 3.38 1.72 2.76
N PHE A 66 3.85 1.32 3.95
CA PHE A 66 5.13 0.60 4.10
C PHE A 66 5.13 -0.72 3.32
N LEU A 67 4.03 -1.48 3.34
CA LEU A 67 3.90 -2.70 2.54
C LEU A 67 4.04 -2.40 1.04
N LEU A 68 3.35 -1.38 0.52
CA LEU A 68 3.42 -1.01 -0.89
C LEU A 68 4.84 -0.60 -1.30
N LEU A 69 5.54 0.16 -0.46
CA LEU A 69 6.94 0.50 -0.67
C LEU A 69 7.85 -0.74 -0.66
N ALA A 70 7.65 -1.66 0.28
CA ALA A 70 8.41 -2.90 0.35
C ALA A 70 8.15 -3.80 -0.89
N LEU A 71 6.90 -3.88 -1.34
CA LEU A 71 6.53 -4.59 -2.58
C LEU A 71 7.22 -3.97 -3.79
N MET A 72 7.30 -2.65 -3.88
CA MET A 72 8.06 -1.96 -4.95
C MET A 72 9.55 -2.31 -4.90
N ALA A 73 10.16 -2.37 -3.71
CA ALA A 73 11.55 -2.78 -3.56
C ALA A 73 11.78 -4.24 -4.00
N VAL A 74 10.87 -5.16 -3.61
CA VAL A 74 10.90 -6.57 -4.05
C VAL A 74 10.71 -6.67 -5.57
N TRP A 75 9.82 -5.85 -6.14
CA TRP A 75 9.57 -5.82 -7.58
C TRP A 75 10.81 -5.37 -8.35
N GLU A 76 11.49 -4.32 -7.89
CA GLU A 76 12.72 -3.84 -8.53
C GLU A 76 13.85 -4.86 -8.41
N TYR A 77 13.93 -5.57 -7.28
CA TYR A 77 14.86 -6.70 -7.12
C TYR A 77 14.55 -7.87 -8.07
N ALA A 78 13.26 -8.19 -8.28
CA ALA A 78 12.82 -9.27 -9.15
C ALA A 78 13.06 -8.98 -10.64
N ARG A 79 12.73 -7.76 -11.07
CA ARG A 79 12.85 -7.31 -12.46
C ARG A 79 13.55 -5.95 -12.52
N PRO A 80 14.89 -5.93 -12.38
CA PRO A 80 15.67 -4.71 -12.54
C PRO A 80 15.45 -4.15 -13.94
N GLY A 81 14.99 -2.91 -14.02
CA GLY A 81 14.59 -2.31 -15.29
C GLY A 81 13.43 -1.35 -15.12
N GLY A 82 13.60 -0.36 -14.25
CA GLY A 82 12.81 0.87 -14.22
C GLY A 82 13.06 1.77 -15.43
N ASN A 83 13.13 1.21 -16.64
CA ASN A 83 13.24 2.02 -17.85
C ASN A 83 12.05 2.99 -17.90
N PRO A 84 12.29 4.30 -17.98
CA PRO A 84 11.23 5.28 -18.11
C PRO A 84 10.38 4.92 -19.33
N ARG A 85 9.07 4.84 -19.13
CA ARG A 85 8.11 4.66 -20.22
C ARG A 85 7.29 5.92 -20.34
N VAL A 86 7.17 6.39 -21.58
CA VAL A 86 6.28 7.51 -21.91
C VAL A 86 4.86 6.95 -21.97
N GLY A 87 4.11 7.17 -20.91
CA GLY A 87 2.69 6.82 -20.83
C GLY A 87 1.80 7.88 -21.50
N ILE A 88 0.47 7.73 -21.37
CA ILE A 88 -0.52 8.68 -21.93
C ILE A 88 -0.33 10.12 -21.42
N LEU A 89 0.27 10.31 -20.25
CA LEU A 89 0.57 11.62 -19.68
C LEU A 89 1.74 12.34 -20.37
N ARG A 90 2.39 11.72 -21.37
CA ARG A 90 3.49 12.27 -22.21
C ARG A 90 4.75 12.71 -21.46
N PHE A 91 4.86 12.39 -20.18
CA PHE A 91 6.09 12.50 -19.40
C PHE A 91 6.64 11.11 -19.08
N GLU A 92 7.94 11.04 -18.85
CA GLU A 92 8.61 9.82 -18.41
C GLU A 92 8.09 9.42 -17.03
N THR A 93 7.45 8.25 -16.95
CA THR A 93 6.96 7.70 -15.68
C THR A 93 7.72 6.42 -15.35
N THR A 94 8.32 6.40 -14.16
CA THR A 94 8.85 5.17 -13.58
C THR A 94 7.72 4.31 -13.01
N ARG A 95 8.04 3.09 -12.60
CA ARG A 95 7.06 2.21 -11.92
C ARG A 95 6.61 2.80 -10.58
N GLY A 96 7.51 3.47 -9.87
CA GLY A 96 7.21 4.16 -8.61
C GLY A 96 6.24 5.32 -8.81
N ASP A 97 6.42 6.08 -9.90
CA ASP A 97 5.54 7.20 -10.22
C ASP A 97 4.12 6.73 -10.51
N ARG A 98 3.95 5.58 -11.18
CA ARG A 98 2.63 4.97 -11.43
C ARG A 98 1.92 4.56 -10.14
N LEU A 99 2.65 3.95 -9.20
CA LEU A 99 2.12 3.63 -7.88
C LEU A 99 1.69 4.93 -7.16
N PHE A 100 2.55 5.95 -7.15
CA PHE A 100 2.25 7.22 -6.51
C PHE A 100 1.00 7.90 -7.10
N ILE A 101 0.90 7.97 -8.43
CA ILE A 101 -0.27 8.52 -9.13
C ILE A 101 -1.54 7.74 -8.79
N SER A 102 -1.45 6.40 -8.74
CA SER A 102 -2.60 5.57 -8.36
C SER A 102 -3.06 5.81 -6.92
N LEU A 103 -2.13 5.99 -5.98
CA LEU A 103 -2.42 6.31 -4.59
C LEU A 103 -3.00 7.72 -4.43
N LEU A 104 -2.41 8.69 -5.11
CA LEU A 104 -2.86 10.08 -5.09
C LEU A 104 -4.27 10.21 -5.68
N GLY A 105 -4.53 9.60 -6.84
CA GLY A 105 -5.86 9.60 -7.45
C GLY A 105 -6.89 8.86 -6.60
N SER A 106 -6.52 7.74 -5.97
CA SER A 106 -7.38 7.03 -5.01
C SER A 106 -7.73 7.89 -3.79
N ALA A 107 -6.79 8.69 -3.29
CA ALA A 107 -7.06 9.62 -2.19
C ALA A 107 -8.09 10.69 -2.61
N PHE A 108 -7.94 11.28 -3.79
CA PHE A 108 -8.93 12.23 -4.31
C PHE A 108 -10.30 11.59 -4.54
N ILE A 109 -10.37 10.36 -5.04
CA ILE A 109 -11.63 9.63 -5.20
C ILE A 109 -12.33 9.44 -3.85
N ASN A 110 -11.60 9.03 -2.81
CA ASN A 110 -12.16 8.85 -1.47
C ASN A 110 -12.62 10.18 -0.86
N LEU A 111 -11.87 11.26 -1.03
CA LEU A 111 -12.25 12.59 -0.56
C LEU A 111 -13.48 13.13 -1.30
N ALA A 112 -13.54 12.97 -2.63
CA ALA A 112 -14.69 13.38 -3.43
C ALA A 112 -15.94 12.60 -3.03
N TRP A 113 -15.82 11.30 -2.79
CA TRP A 113 -16.93 10.47 -2.33
C TRP A 113 -17.45 10.92 -0.95
N LEU A 114 -16.53 11.19 -0.02
CA LEU A 114 -16.87 11.67 1.31
C LEU A 114 -17.58 13.03 1.27
N GLY A 115 -17.17 13.91 0.35
CA GLY A 115 -17.79 15.23 0.16
C GLY A 115 -19.13 15.22 -0.58
N LEU A 116 -19.37 14.25 -1.47
CA LEU A 116 -20.54 14.26 -2.38
C LEU A 116 -21.60 13.20 -2.06
N VAL A 117 -21.20 12.02 -1.57
CA VAL A 117 -22.08 10.85 -1.44
C VAL A 117 -22.31 10.51 0.04
N GLY A 118 -21.25 10.46 0.83
CA GLY A 118 -21.34 10.21 2.28
C GLY A 118 -20.25 9.27 2.81
N THR A 119 -20.47 8.77 4.03
CA THR A 119 -19.47 8.05 4.85
C THR A 119 -19.22 6.59 4.45
N GLY A 120 -20.03 6.04 3.54
CA GLY A 120 -19.87 4.67 3.04
C GLY A 120 -18.73 4.54 2.03
N GLN A 121 -17.49 4.46 2.50
CA GLN A 121 -16.30 4.42 1.62
C GLN A 121 -16.08 3.11 0.86
N TRP A 122 -16.81 2.03 1.13
CA TRP A 122 -16.59 0.74 0.44
C TRP A 122 -16.69 0.84 -1.08
N TRP A 123 -17.62 1.66 -1.59
CA TRP A 123 -17.76 1.93 -3.02
C TRP A 123 -16.64 2.83 -3.56
N ALA A 124 -16.19 3.82 -2.77
CA ALA A 124 -15.04 4.65 -3.12
C ALA A 124 -13.75 3.83 -3.23
N LEU A 125 -13.57 2.84 -2.35
CA LEU A 125 -12.45 1.89 -2.38
C LEU A 125 -12.51 1.02 -3.63
N ALA A 126 -13.67 0.45 -3.97
CA ALA A 126 -13.83 -0.33 -5.19
C ALA A 126 -13.50 0.49 -6.45
N LEU A 127 -13.99 1.73 -6.52
CA LEU A 127 -13.69 2.65 -7.62
C LEU A 127 -12.20 3.00 -7.69
N SER A 128 -11.56 3.20 -6.54
CA SER A 128 -10.12 3.45 -6.43
C SER A 128 -9.27 2.30 -6.97
N LEU A 129 -9.69 1.05 -6.73
CA LEU A 129 -9.00 -0.14 -7.27
C LEU A 129 -9.11 -0.21 -8.80
N VAL A 130 -10.29 0.09 -9.35
CA VAL A 130 -10.49 0.16 -10.80
C VAL A 130 -9.63 1.26 -11.43
N TYR A 131 -9.59 2.43 -10.79
CA TYR A 131 -8.73 3.54 -11.21
C TYR A 131 -7.25 3.16 -11.19
N ALA A 132 -6.77 2.57 -10.08
CA ALA A 132 -5.39 2.12 -9.96
C ALA A 132 -5.02 1.11 -11.06
N PHE A 133 -5.88 0.13 -11.32
CA PHE A 133 -5.67 -0.82 -12.43
C PHE A 133 -5.59 -0.12 -13.79
N GLY A 134 -6.47 0.87 -14.03
CA GLY A 134 -6.42 1.72 -15.21
C GLY A 134 -5.08 2.44 -15.35
N VAL A 135 -4.57 3.06 -14.28
CA VAL A 135 -3.27 3.75 -14.27
C VAL A 135 -2.13 2.79 -14.63
N PHE A 136 -2.08 1.60 -14.05
CA PHE A 136 -1.03 0.62 -14.37
C PHE A 136 -1.09 0.09 -15.81
N LYS A 137 -2.27 0.10 -16.45
CA LYS A 137 -2.46 -0.34 -17.83
C LYS A 137 -2.16 0.78 -18.85
N LEU A 138 -2.51 2.01 -18.51
CA LEU A 138 -2.58 3.14 -19.44
C LEU A 138 -1.38 4.10 -19.36
N VAL A 139 -0.80 4.25 -18.17
CA VAL A 139 0.44 4.99 -17.94
C VAL A 139 1.53 3.97 -18.01
#